data_AF-A0AAD5TPT4-F1
#
_entry.id   AF-A0AAD5TPT4-F1
#
_cell.length_a   1.000
_cell.length_b   1.000
_cell.length_c   1.000
_cell.angle_alpha   90.00
_cell.angle_beta   90.00
_cell.angle_gamma   90.00
#
_symmetry.space_group_name_H-M   'P 1'
#
loop_
_entity.id
_entity.type
_entity.pdbx_description
1 polymer ?
#
loop_
_entity_poly.entity_id
_entity_poly.type
_entity_poly.pdbx_seq_one_letter_code
_entity_poly.pdbx_strand_id
1 'polypeptide(L)'
;MGARQSKNEPIVIYNDPEVAINFSPDLVRKLQGQPPDSELVSRFGSFPTPPSFPPPRQRPSHNQQQQQQQQQQQHQQSTGYDSSSVDDVVRGRVARELALQTEIRLGNEQRSADAVAREAEDLIRRQKILPKTEPSPSAVAAVTAATNCYRKNQSRPLDCWREVEVMKLEAKKARRNFVAAH
;
A
#
# COMPACT_ATOMS: atom_id res chain seq x y z
N MET A 1 -21.36 -9.52 -37.81
CA MET A 1 -21.49 -8.62 -36.65
C MET A 1 -20.37 -9.00 -35.67
N GLY A 2 -19.11 -8.59 -35.77
CA GLY A 2 -18.56 -7.33 -36.29
C GLY A 2 -18.15 -6.40 -35.14
N ALA A 3 -17.27 -6.82 -34.22
CA ALA A 3 -16.61 -5.92 -33.28
C ALA A 3 -15.10 -6.19 -33.30
N ARG A 4 -14.41 -5.40 -34.12
CA ARG A 4 -12.95 -5.35 -34.24
C ARG A 4 -12.42 -4.21 -33.37
N GLN A 5 -11.32 -4.51 -32.67
CA GLN A 5 -10.19 -3.63 -32.34
C GLN A 5 -10.38 -2.42 -31.42
N SER A 6 -9.70 -2.48 -30.27
CA SER A 6 -8.64 -1.52 -29.97
C SER A 6 -7.54 -2.21 -29.18
N LYS A 7 -6.34 -2.30 -29.77
CA LYS A 7 -5.10 -2.60 -29.05
C LYS A 7 -4.85 -1.43 -28.10
N ASN A 8 -4.71 -1.69 -26.80
CA ASN A 8 -4.15 -0.71 -25.87
C ASN A 8 -2.66 -1.07 -25.71
N GLU A 9 -1.82 -0.33 -26.42
CA GLU A 9 -0.39 -0.25 -26.14
C GLU A 9 -0.16 0.21 -24.69
N PRO A 10 0.96 -0.18 -24.06
CA PRO A 10 1.27 0.27 -22.71
C PRO A 10 1.48 1.77 -22.71
N ILE A 11 0.71 2.49 -21.89
CA ILE A 11 0.95 3.90 -21.62
C ILE A 11 2.27 3.98 -20.84
N VAL A 12 3.34 4.37 -21.53
CA VAL A 12 4.61 4.71 -20.90
C VAL A 12 4.59 6.21 -20.64
N ILE A 13 4.37 6.60 -19.39
CA ILE A 13 4.44 8.00 -18.95
C ILE A 13 5.89 8.26 -18.54
N TYR A 14 6.69 8.76 -19.48
CA TYR A 14 7.85 9.58 -19.13
C TYR A 14 7.34 11.00 -18.86
N ASN A 15 7.99 11.74 -17.96
CA ASN A 15 7.64 13.10 -17.55
C ASN A 15 7.61 14.08 -18.76
N ASP A 16 6.56 14.03 -19.57
CA ASP A 16 6.26 15.00 -20.61
C ASP A 16 5.44 16.15 -19.99
N PRO A 17 5.92 17.40 -20.03
CA PRO A 17 5.26 18.53 -19.40
C PRO A 17 3.95 18.97 -20.06
N GLU A 18 3.58 18.38 -21.21
CA GLU A 18 2.41 18.78 -22.00
C GLU A 18 1.17 17.88 -21.78
N VAL A 19 1.29 16.77 -21.05
CA VAL A 19 0.14 15.95 -20.66
C VAL A 19 -0.30 16.34 -19.25
N ALA A 20 -1.23 17.29 -19.16
CA ALA A 20 -1.83 17.67 -17.88
C ALA A 20 -2.52 16.45 -17.24
N ILE A 21 -1.92 15.92 -16.17
CA ILE A 21 -2.50 14.83 -15.39
C ILE A 21 -3.72 15.38 -14.66
N ASN A 22 -4.89 15.22 -15.26
CA ASN A 22 -6.16 15.62 -14.68
C ASN A 22 -6.59 14.55 -13.67
N PHE A 23 -6.32 14.80 -12.39
CA PHE A 23 -6.83 13.95 -11.32
C PHE A 23 -8.34 14.09 -11.18
N SER A 24 -9.03 13.00 -10.87
CA SER A 24 -10.46 13.07 -10.58
C SER A 24 -10.67 13.96 -9.34
N PRO A 25 -11.72 14.81 -9.34
CA PRO A 25 -11.97 15.72 -8.22
C PRO A 25 -12.15 14.98 -6.89
N ASP A 26 -12.65 13.75 -6.93
CA ASP A 26 -12.76 12.88 -5.74
C ASP A 26 -11.42 12.41 -5.20
N LEU A 27 -10.44 12.13 -6.06
CA LEU A 27 -9.10 11.75 -5.63
C LEU A 27 -8.40 12.93 -4.95
N VAL A 28 -8.48 14.12 -5.56
CA VAL A 28 -7.92 15.35 -4.99
C VAL A 28 -8.55 15.65 -3.63
N ARG A 29 -9.88 15.48 -3.49
CA ARG A 29 -10.56 15.67 -2.20
C ARG A 29 -10.16 14.66 -1.13
N LYS A 30 -9.97 13.39 -1.50
CA LYS A 30 -9.46 12.36 -0.57
C LYS A 30 -8.05 12.68 -0.08
N LEU A 31 -7.18 13.16 -0.97
CA LEU A 31 -5.83 13.60 -0.59
C LEU A 31 -5.87 14.85 0.29
N GLN A 32 -6.85 15.74 0.09
CA GLN A 32 -7.08 16.92 0.93
C GLN A 32 -7.83 16.61 2.23
N GLY A 33 -8.21 15.35 2.48
CA GLY A 33 -8.89 14.93 3.71
C GLY A 33 -10.30 15.50 3.88
N GLN A 34 -10.95 15.97 2.80
CA GLN A 34 -12.33 16.45 2.87
C GLN A 34 -13.33 15.29 2.89
N PRO A 35 -14.38 15.35 3.74
CA PRO A 35 -15.45 14.36 3.73
C PRO A 35 -16.26 14.43 2.43
N PRO A 36 -16.80 13.30 1.91
CA PRO A 36 -17.62 13.30 0.71
C PRO A 36 -18.93 14.05 0.92
N ASP A 37 -19.34 14.84 -0.08
CA ASP A 37 -20.60 15.60 -0.06
C ASP A 37 -21.80 14.65 0.12
N SER A 38 -22.62 14.92 1.13
CA SER A 38 -23.85 14.19 1.49
C SER A 38 -24.97 14.30 0.45
N GLU A 39 -24.82 15.15 -0.57
CA GLU A 39 -25.79 15.39 -1.64
C GLU A 39 -25.90 14.23 -2.64
N LEU A 40 -24.96 13.28 -2.66
CA LEU A 40 -25.06 12.08 -3.51
C LEU A 40 -25.66 10.86 -2.79
N VAL A 41 -25.94 10.94 -1.49
CA VAL A 41 -26.56 9.86 -0.70
C VAL A 41 -28.07 9.76 -0.97
N SER A 42 -28.70 10.79 -1.56
CA SER A 42 -30.14 10.81 -1.84
C SER A 42 -30.59 10.03 -3.08
N ARG A 43 -29.67 9.46 -3.89
CA ARG A 43 -30.04 8.71 -5.11
C ARG A 43 -30.05 7.18 -4.97
N PHE A 44 -29.69 6.65 -3.79
CA PHE A 44 -29.75 5.21 -3.49
C PHE A 44 -30.52 4.91 -2.19
N GLY A 45 -31.54 5.70 -1.88
CA GLY A 45 -32.43 5.48 -0.74
C GLY A 45 -33.60 4.56 -1.07
N SER A 46 -33.41 3.25 -0.94
CA SER A 46 -34.51 2.27 -0.91
C SER A 46 -34.33 1.31 0.26
N PHE A 47 -34.57 1.79 1.49
CA PHE A 47 -34.84 0.91 2.63
C PHE A 47 -35.96 1.50 3.50
N PRO A 48 -36.84 0.64 4.06
CA PRO A 48 -38.16 1.03 4.54
C PRO A 48 -38.12 1.81 5.85
N THR A 49 -38.98 2.81 5.93
CA THR A 49 -39.35 3.58 7.13
C THR A 49 -39.77 2.68 8.29
N PRO A 50 -39.29 2.91 9.53
CA PRO A 50 -39.92 2.37 10.73
C PRO A 50 -41.17 3.20 11.13
N PRO A 51 -42.16 2.59 11.81
CA PRO A 51 -43.44 3.21 12.10
C PRO A 51 -43.39 4.24 13.24
N SER A 52 -44.37 5.15 13.22
CA SER A 52 -44.56 6.29 14.11
C SER A 52 -44.68 5.95 15.60
N PHE A 53 -44.00 6.73 16.43
CA PHE A 53 -44.24 6.80 17.88
C PHE A 53 -45.48 7.67 18.20
N PRO A 54 -46.38 7.22 19.10
CA PRO A 54 -47.46 8.05 19.65
C PRO A 54 -46.98 8.97 20.78
N PRO A 55 -47.75 10.02 21.14
CA PRO A 55 -47.30 11.13 22.00
C PRO A 55 -47.19 10.76 23.49
N PRO A 56 -46.41 11.53 24.29
CA PRO A 56 -46.23 11.25 25.71
C PRO A 56 -47.47 11.63 26.54
N ARG A 57 -47.81 10.72 27.45
CA ARG A 57 -48.91 10.81 28.41
C ARG A 57 -48.50 11.69 29.60
N GLN A 58 -49.32 12.67 29.93
CA GLN A 58 -49.19 13.53 31.11
C GLN A 58 -49.26 12.70 32.40
N ARG A 59 -48.39 12.99 33.38
CA ARG A 59 -48.53 12.55 34.77
C ARG A 59 -48.68 13.77 35.70
N PRO A 60 -49.40 13.62 36.83
CA PRO A 60 -49.93 14.73 37.62
C PRO A 60 -48.91 15.37 38.56
N SER A 61 -49.18 16.64 38.86
CA SER A 61 -48.47 17.56 39.73
C SER A 61 -48.37 17.09 41.18
N HIS A 62 -47.18 16.68 41.64
CA HIS A 62 -46.84 16.73 43.06
C HIS A 62 -45.32 16.69 43.27
N ASN A 63 -44.63 17.82 43.03
CA ASN A 63 -43.25 18.03 43.52
C ASN A 63 -42.79 19.49 43.51
N GLN A 64 -43.73 20.45 43.62
CA GLN A 64 -43.38 21.89 43.58
C GLN A 64 -42.87 22.45 44.91
N GLN A 65 -42.96 21.70 46.02
CA GLN A 65 -42.59 22.19 47.34
C GLN A 65 -41.17 21.80 47.78
N GLN A 66 -40.50 20.87 47.07
CA GLN A 66 -39.11 20.48 47.38
C GLN A 66 -38.04 21.25 46.58
N GLN A 67 -38.41 21.95 45.50
CA GLN A 67 -37.43 22.64 44.64
C GLN A 67 -36.98 24.02 45.16
N GLN A 68 -37.71 24.66 46.08
CA GLN A 68 -37.31 25.99 46.57
C GLN A 68 -36.24 25.96 47.68
N GLN A 69 -36.04 24.83 48.38
CA GLN A 69 -35.01 24.77 49.43
C GLN A 69 -33.59 24.46 48.92
N GLN A 70 -33.42 23.96 47.70
CA GLN A 70 -32.08 23.66 47.16
C GLN A 70 -31.38 24.85 46.46
N GLN A 71 -32.10 25.91 46.08
CA GLN A 71 -31.48 27.04 45.37
C GLN A 71 -30.72 28.02 46.27
N GLN A 72 -30.93 28.00 47.60
CA GLN A 72 -30.23 28.94 48.50
C GLN A 72 -28.83 28.48 48.95
N GLN A 73 -28.41 27.23 48.66
CA GLN A 73 -27.05 26.76 49.02
C GLN A 73 -26.00 26.96 47.90
N GLN A 74 -26.37 27.36 46.68
CA GLN A 74 -25.42 27.46 45.57
C GLN A 74 -24.72 28.83 45.39
N HIS A 75 -25.03 29.84 46.20
CA HIS A 75 -24.50 31.21 46.00
C HIS A 75 -23.25 31.59 46.82
N GLN A 76 -22.53 30.66 47.45
CA GLN A 76 -21.33 30.98 48.26
C GLN A 76 -19.99 30.43 47.74
N GLN A 77 -19.89 29.91 46.51
CA GLN A 77 -18.61 29.42 45.95
C GLN A 77 -18.27 30.04 44.59
N SER A 78 -18.29 31.37 44.48
CA SER A 78 -17.92 32.04 43.22
C SER A 78 -16.96 33.21 43.42
N THR A 79 -15.73 32.93 43.85
CA THR A 79 -14.55 33.77 43.50
C THR A 79 -13.27 33.00 43.78
N GLY A 80 -12.64 32.45 42.73
CA GLY A 80 -11.29 31.86 42.82
C GLY A 80 -11.04 30.67 41.89
N TYR A 81 -11.36 30.78 40.59
CA TYR A 81 -10.82 29.82 39.62
C TYR A 81 -9.36 30.19 39.37
N ASP A 82 -8.45 29.47 40.02
CA ASP A 82 -7.01 29.61 39.87
C ASP A 82 -6.64 29.27 38.41
N SER A 83 -6.08 30.23 37.67
CA SER A 83 -5.68 30.06 36.26
C SER A 83 -4.78 28.83 36.08
N SER A 84 -3.96 28.52 37.09
CA SER A 84 -3.08 27.35 37.13
C SER A 84 -3.85 26.01 37.09
N SER A 85 -5.05 25.95 37.67
CA SER A 85 -5.90 24.76 37.67
C SER A 85 -6.47 24.45 36.29
N VAL A 86 -6.81 25.48 35.52
CA VAL A 86 -7.27 25.33 34.13
C VAL A 86 -6.13 24.85 33.25
N ASP A 87 -4.93 25.40 33.43
CA ASP A 87 -3.73 24.98 32.70
C ASP A 87 -3.38 23.51 32.97
N ASP A 88 -3.55 23.02 34.19
CA ASP A 88 -3.35 21.62 34.54
C ASP A 88 -4.36 20.68 33.86
N VAL A 89 -5.63 21.09 33.81
CA VAL A 89 -6.68 20.33 33.12
C VAL A 89 -6.41 20.29 31.60
N VAL A 90 -5.99 21.41 31.02
CA VAL A 90 -5.63 21.50 29.60
C VAL A 90 -4.39 20.64 29.32
N ARG A 91 -3.34 20.73 30.15
CA ARG A 91 -2.14 19.87 30.02
C ARG A 91 -2.48 18.39 30.10
N GLY A 92 -3.32 18.00 31.06
CA GLY A 92 -3.77 16.61 31.19
C GLY A 92 -4.63 16.13 30.02
N ARG A 93 -5.40 17.02 29.38
CA ARG A 93 -6.15 16.69 28.16
C ARG A 93 -5.22 16.57 26.96
N VAL A 94 -4.33 17.53 26.75
CA VAL A 94 -3.37 17.52 25.64
C VAL A 94 -2.45 16.30 25.71
N ALA A 95 -1.96 15.93 26.89
CA ALA A 95 -1.13 14.74 27.06
C ALA A 95 -1.87 13.45 26.67
N ARG A 96 -3.16 13.34 27.00
CA ARG A 96 -3.99 12.21 26.58
C ARG A 96 -4.24 12.17 25.08
N GLU A 97 -4.54 13.31 24.46
CA GLU A 97 -4.74 13.40 23.01
C GLU A 97 -3.44 13.08 22.24
N LEU A 98 -2.29 13.54 22.72
CA LEU A 98 -0.99 13.21 22.14
C LEU A 98 -0.69 11.72 22.24
N ALA A 99 -0.96 11.08 23.40
CA ALA A 99 -0.78 9.65 23.57
C ALA A 99 -1.64 8.86 22.56
N LEU A 100 -2.92 9.20 22.43
CA LEU A 100 -3.82 8.58 21.47
C LEU A 100 -3.35 8.77 20.01
N GLN A 101 -2.90 9.96 19.64
CA GLN A 101 -2.36 10.20 18.30
C GLN A 101 -1.11 9.37 18.02
N THR A 102 -0.21 9.23 18.99
CA THR A 102 0.99 8.40 18.80
C THR A 102 0.63 6.93 18.59
N GLU A 103 -0.34 6.40 19.34
CA GLU A 103 -0.81 5.02 19.19
C GLU A 103 -1.47 4.79 17.82
N ILE A 104 -2.33 5.72 17.38
CA ILE A 104 -2.94 5.67 16.05
C ILE A 104 -1.89 5.73 14.95
N ARG A 105 -0.87 6.60 15.09
CA ARG A 105 0.21 6.74 14.12
C ARG A 105 1.01 5.44 14.00
N LEU A 106 1.43 4.85 15.13
CA LEU A 106 2.14 3.58 15.16
C LEU A 106 1.29 2.44 14.57
N GLY A 107 -0.01 2.39 14.89
CA GLY A 107 -0.93 1.40 14.32
C GLY A 107 -1.10 1.54 12.81
N ASN A 108 -1.14 2.77 12.29
CA ASN A 108 -1.21 3.03 10.84
C ASN A 108 0.11 2.71 10.14
N GLU A 109 1.25 3.07 10.73
CA GLU A 109 2.59 2.72 10.22
C GLU A 109 2.76 1.19 10.15
N GLN A 110 2.31 0.46 11.18
CA GLN A 110 2.40 -0.99 11.22
C GLN A 110 1.52 -1.66 10.16
N ARG A 111 0.27 -1.20 9.99
CA ARG A 111 -0.61 -1.66 8.89
C ARG A 111 -0.02 -1.36 7.51
N SER A 112 0.67 -0.23 7.37
CA SER A 112 1.38 0.12 6.14
C SER A 112 2.55 -0.83 5.87
N ALA A 113 3.31 -1.20 6.90
CA ALA A 113 4.41 -2.17 6.77
C ALA A 113 3.90 -3.56 6.38
N ASP A 114 2.80 -4.02 7.01
CA ASP A 114 2.17 -5.30 6.69
C ASP A 114 1.62 -5.32 5.26
N ALA A 115 1.05 -4.21 4.79
CA ALA A 115 0.58 -4.08 3.41
C ALA A 115 1.74 -4.19 2.41
N VAL A 116 2.84 -3.46 2.65
CA VAL A 116 4.05 -3.52 1.81
C VAL A 116 4.66 -4.92 1.83
N ALA A 117 4.69 -5.60 2.98
CA ALA A 117 5.19 -6.96 3.08
C ALA A 117 4.38 -7.95 2.22
N ARG A 118 3.04 -7.85 2.25
CA ARG A 118 2.16 -8.67 1.39
C ARG A 118 2.37 -8.39 -0.09
N GLU A 119 2.50 -7.13 -0.46
CA GLU A 119 2.78 -6.74 -1.85
C GLU A 119 4.15 -7.27 -2.31
N ALA A 120 5.16 -7.19 -1.46
CA ALA A 120 6.49 -7.76 -1.73
C ALA A 120 6.42 -9.28 -1.91
N GLU A 121 5.71 -10.00 -1.04
CA GLU A 121 5.49 -11.44 -1.19
C GLU A 121 4.72 -11.80 -2.47
N ASP A 122 3.72 -11.00 -2.83
CA ASP A 122 2.98 -11.19 -4.09
C ASP A 122 3.87 -10.96 -5.31
N LEU A 123 4.74 -9.96 -5.28
CA LEU A 123 5.74 -9.74 -6.32
C LEU A 123 6.73 -10.91 -6.41
N ILE A 124 7.19 -11.43 -5.27
CA ILE A 124 8.07 -12.61 -5.21
C ILE A 124 7.34 -13.84 -5.78
N ARG A 125 6.08 -14.06 -5.42
CA ARG A 125 5.26 -15.16 -5.97
C ARG A 125 5.05 -15.05 -7.48
N ARG A 126 4.84 -13.83 -7.98
CA ARG A 126 4.66 -13.55 -9.41
C ARG A 126 5.98 -13.64 -10.19
N GLN A 127 7.11 -13.35 -9.54
CA GLN A 127 8.43 -13.67 -10.07
C GLN A 127 8.60 -15.18 -10.08
N LYS A 128 8.20 -15.81 -11.18
CA LYS A 128 8.70 -17.13 -11.55
C LYS A 128 10.20 -16.97 -11.80
N ILE A 129 11.01 -17.14 -10.76
CA ILE A 129 12.45 -17.24 -10.90
C ILE A 129 12.67 -18.46 -11.79
N LEU A 130 13.02 -18.23 -13.06
CA LEU A 130 13.38 -19.34 -13.93
C LEU A 130 14.54 -20.08 -13.25
N PRO A 131 14.41 -21.39 -13.00
CA PRO A 131 15.49 -22.15 -12.39
C PRO A 131 16.74 -21.94 -13.24
N LYS A 132 17.81 -21.50 -12.60
CA LYS A 132 19.08 -21.27 -13.27
C LYS A 132 19.58 -22.63 -13.75
N THR A 133 19.56 -22.85 -15.06
CA THR A 133 20.02 -24.12 -15.61
C THR A 133 21.53 -24.18 -15.50
N GLU A 134 22.02 -25.16 -14.74
CA GLU A 134 23.45 -25.42 -14.65
C GLU A 134 24.00 -25.85 -16.02
N PRO A 135 25.12 -25.26 -16.48
CA PRO A 135 25.72 -25.62 -17.75
C PRO A 135 26.25 -27.06 -17.70
N SER A 136 26.25 -27.75 -18.84
CA SER A 136 26.81 -29.10 -18.89
C SER A 136 28.32 -29.07 -18.58
N PRO A 137 28.82 -29.98 -17.71
CA PRO A 137 30.22 -29.95 -17.27
C PRO A 137 31.19 -30.12 -18.45
N SER A 138 30.78 -30.87 -19.48
CA SER A 138 31.52 -31.04 -20.73
C SER A 138 31.72 -29.73 -21.49
N ALA A 139 30.67 -28.90 -21.60
CA ALA A 139 30.77 -27.60 -22.28
C ALA A 139 31.68 -26.64 -21.50
N VAL A 140 31.59 -26.64 -20.17
CA VAL A 140 32.48 -25.84 -19.30
C VAL A 140 33.94 -26.26 -19.46
N ALA A 141 34.22 -27.57 -19.49
CA ALA A 141 35.56 -28.08 -19.71
C ALA A 141 36.12 -27.66 -21.07
N ALA A 142 35.31 -27.73 -22.13
CA ALA A 142 35.72 -27.35 -23.49
C ALA A 142 36.01 -25.84 -23.61
N VAL A 143 35.19 -24.99 -22.99
CA VAL A 143 35.45 -23.54 -22.89
C VAL A 143 36.74 -23.26 -22.12
N THR A 144 36.95 -23.96 -21.01
CA THR A 144 38.17 -23.83 -20.20
C THR A 144 39.41 -24.26 -20.99
N ALA A 145 39.33 -25.32 -21.79
CA ALA A 145 40.44 -25.75 -22.66
C ALA A 145 40.76 -24.71 -23.74
N ALA A 146 39.75 -24.17 -24.42
CA ALA A 146 39.95 -23.14 -25.44
C ALA A 146 40.55 -21.85 -24.85
N THR A 147 40.02 -21.38 -23.73
CA THR A 147 40.56 -20.18 -23.04
C THR A 147 41.98 -20.40 -22.54
N ASN A 148 42.30 -21.58 -22.02
CA ASN A 148 43.67 -21.92 -21.62
C ASN A 148 44.62 -21.99 -22.82
N CYS A 149 44.18 -22.48 -23.97
CA CYS A 149 44.99 -22.46 -25.19
C CYS A 149 45.29 -21.02 -25.63
N TYR A 150 44.29 -20.14 -25.68
CA TYR A 150 44.50 -18.73 -26.03
C TYR A 150 45.41 -18.00 -25.04
N ARG A 151 45.30 -18.30 -23.74
CA ARG A 151 46.18 -17.73 -22.71
C ARG A 151 47.64 -18.14 -22.89
N LYS A 152 47.88 -19.39 -23.32
CA LYS A 152 49.22 -19.92 -23.61
C LYS A 152 49.80 -19.41 -24.93
N ASN A 153 48.95 -19.22 -25.95
CA ASN A 153 49.35 -18.85 -27.30
C ASN A 153 48.85 -17.44 -27.69
N GLN A 154 49.35 -16.41 -27.01
CA GLN A 154 48.91 -15.03 -27.24
C GLN A 154 49.32 -14.46 -28.61
N SER A 155 50.47 -14.89 -29.15
CA SER A 155 50.97 -14.45 -30.46
C SER A 155 50.41 -15.25 -31.64
N ARG A 156 49.89 -16.46 -31.39
CA ARG A 156 49.40 -17.39 -32.43
C ARG A 156 48.03 -17.96 -32.03
N PRO A 157 46.98 -17.13 -31.95
CA PRO A 157 45.64 -17.56 -31.56
C PRO A 157 45.03 -18.60 -32.51
N LEU A 158 45.45 -18.61 -33.78
CA LEU A 158 44.96 -19.56 -34.78
C LEU A 158 45.36 -21.02 -34.50
N ASP A 159 46.39 -21.27 -33.69
CA ASP A 159 46.80 -22.64 -33.35
C ASP A 159 45.79 -23.35 -32.43
N CYS A 160 44.95 -22.58 -31.72
CA CYS A 160 43.92 -23.07 -30.79
C CYS A 160 42.60 -23.50 -31.47
N TRP A 161 42.63 -23.70 -32.79
CA TRP A 161 41.44 -23.99 -33.57
C TRP A 161 40.77 -25.31 -33.19
N ARG A 162 41.54 -26.33 -32.79
CA ARG A 162 41.01 -27.64 -32.39
C ARG A 162 40.17 -27.55 -31.13
N GLU A 163 40.65 -26.83 -30.12
CA GLU A 163 39.95 -26.61 -28.85
C GLU A 163 38.66 -25.82 -29.08
N VAL A 164 38.67 -24.87 -30.02
CA VAL A 164 37.49 -24.11 -30.43
C VAL A 164 36.48 -24.99 -31.17
N GLU A 165 36.91 -25.92 -32.02
CA GLU A 165 36.01 -26.87 -32.67
C GLU A 165 35.32 -27.80 -31.67
N VAL A 166 36.08 -28.35 -30.71
CA VAL A 166 35.53 -29.17 -29.62
C VAL A 166 34.52 -28.36 -28.80
N MET A 167 34.86 -27.11 -28.45
CA MET A 167 33.96 -26.21 -27.75
C MET A 167 32.66 -25.95 -28.54
N LYS A 168 32.74 -25.73 -29.86
CA LYS A 168 31.56 -25.54 -30.72
C LYS A 168 30.66 -26.78 -30.75
N LEU A 169 31.25 -27.97 -30.82
CA LEU A 169 30.51 -29.24 -30.82
C LEU A 169 29.77 -29.45 -29.50
N GLU A 170 30.47 -29.27 -28.37
CA GLU A 170 29.87 -29.42 -27.05
C GLU A 170 28.81 -28.35 -26.76
N ALA A 171 29.02 -27.11 -27.22
CA ALA A 171 28.01 -26.06 -27.13
C ALA A 171 26.74 -26.39 -27.94
N LYS A 172 26.90 -26.98 -29.14
CA LYS A 172 25.76 -27.43 -29.97
C LYS A 172 25.01 -28.58 -29.29
N LYS A 173 25.72 -29.50 -28.65
CA LYS A 173 25.13 -30.61 -27.88
C LYS A 173 24.39 -30.09 -26.64
N ALA A 174 25.01 -29.17 -25.88
CA ALA A 174 24.39 -28.54 -24.72
C ALA A 174 23.12 -27.77 -25.09
N ARG A 175 23.13 -27.03 -26.19
CA ARG A 175 21.94 -26.33 -26.70
C ARG A 175 20.81 -27.30 -27.06
N ARG A 176 21.12 -28.41 -27.75
CA ARG A 176 20.11 -29.42 -28.09
C ARG A 176 19.51 -30.05 -26.83
N ASN A 177 20.35 -30.39 -25.86
CA ASN A 177 19.89 -30.95 -24.58
C ASN A 177 19.04 -29.95 -23.79
N PHE A 178 19.40 -28.67 -23.80
CA PHE A 178 18.62 -27.61 -23.15
C PHE A 178 17.23 -27.48 -23.77
N VAL A 179 17.13 -27.45 -25.10
CA VAL A 179 15.87 -27.38 -25.85
C VAL A 179 15.04 -28.67 -25.70
N ALA A 180 15.67 -29.83 -25.51
CA ALA A 180 14.94 -31.07 -25.25
C ALA A 180 14.39 -31.17 -23.82
N ALA A 181 14.99 -30.46 -22.87
CA ALA A 181 14.62 -30.49 -21.46
C ALA A 181 13.57 -29.43 -21.05
N HIS A 182 13.26 -28.47 -21.92
CA HIS A 182 12.32 -27.36 -21.70
C HIS A 182 11.29 -27.30 -22.82
#